data_AF-A0A1S0TL78-F1
#
_entry.id   AF-A0A1S0TL78-F1
#
_cell.length_a   1.000
_cell.length_b   1.000
_cell.length_c   1.000
_cell.angle_alpha   90.00
_cell.angle_beta   90.00
_cell.angle_gamma   90.00
#
_symmetry.space_group_name_H-M   'P 1'
#
loop_
_entity.id
_entity.type
_entity.pdbx_description
1 polymer ?
#
loop_
_entity_poly.entity_id
_entity_poly.type
_entity_poly.pdbx_seq_one_letter_code
_entity_poly.pdbx_strand_id
1 'polypeptide(L)'
;MGEAVYIEEALQDVLKETDLVNFERKLCVELQLSRLEHFDHVTDDELKSYTGLSQPAIRRLRVAIAEKKKKSKKSKGIFSSIGRKESREVTKVLVPTSTPELLWTFPENGGTSLIIKEEIKLMERLGEGSFAVVKRAVWTPKIGQKLDVAVKILRDSTPEIIEDLQREVTNMQKLKHLNLIQLYGIVFQIQL
;
A
#
# COMPACT_ATOMS: atom_id res chain seq x y z
N MET A 1 11.87 -22.12 5.72
CA MET A 1 11.34 -21.30 4.61
C MET A 1 11.05 -19.92 5.17
N GLY A 2 11.84 -18.92 4.78
CA GLY A 2 11.65 -17.56 5.27
C GLY A 2 10.63 -16.84 4.40
N GLU A 3 9.51 -16.43 4.97
CA GLU A 3 8.56 -15.51 4.35
C GLU A 3 9.31 -14.22 3.99
N ALA A 4 9.28 -13.82 2.72
CA ALA A 4 9.93 -12.60 2.26
C ALA A 4 9.08 -11.42 2.73
N VAL A 5 9.57 -10.71 3.75
CA VAL A 5 8.87 -9.54 4.30
C VAL A 5 9.30 -8.30 3.51
N TYR A 6 8.33 -7.60 2.92
CA TYR A 6 8.61 -6.37 2.19
C TYR A 6 8.86 -5.22 3.19
N ILE A 7 10.02 -4.60 3.10
CA ILE A 7 10.41 -3.43 3.91
C ILE A 7 10.75 -2.24 3.01
N GLU A 8 10.31 -1.05 3.40
CA GLU A 8 10.64 0.17 2.67
C GLU A 8 12.15 0.46 2.75
N GLU A 9 12.76 0.84 1.63
CA GLU A 9 14.20 1.14 1.53
C GLU A 9 14.64 2.17 2.58
N ALA A 10 13.81 3.19 2.83
CA ALA A 10 14.10 4.22 3.82
C ALA A 10 14.16 3.67 5.26
N LEU A 11 13.35 2.66 5.59
CA LEU A 11 13.43 1.98 6.88
C LEU A 11 14.64 1.04 6.93
N GLN A 12 14.92 0.34 5.84
CA GLN A 12 16.10 -0.53 5.76
C GLN A 12 17.41 0.25 5.97
N ASP A 13 17.51 1.46 5.42
CA ASP A 13 18.64 2.37 5.64
C ASP A 13 18.79 2.76 7.11
N VAL A 14 17.68 3.08 7.78
CA VAL A 14 17.69 3.44 9.20
C VAL A 14 18.14 2.26 10.06
N LEU A 15 17.69 1.04 9.75
CA LEU A 15 18.12 -0.16 10.47
C LEU A 15 19.61 -0.44 10.28
N LYS A 16 20.17 -0.17 9.08
CA LYS A 16 21.63 -0.25 8.85
C LYS A 16 22.39 0.82 9.63
N GLU A 17 21.93 2.07 9.60
CA GLU A 17 22.57 3.20 10.30
C GLU A 17 22.59 3.01 11.82
N THR A 18 21.57 2.35 12.37
CA THR A 18 21.42 2.13 13.82
C THR A 18 21.94 0.79 14.31
N ASP A 19 22.49 -0.04 13.41
CA ASP A 19 22.96 -1.41 13.69
C ASP A 19 21.83 -2.32 14.24
N LEU A 20 20.62 -2.17 13.69
CA LEU A 20 19.40 -2.89 14.09
C LEU A 20 18.87 -3.86 13.04
N VAL A 21 19.65 -4.18 11.99
CA VAL A 21 19.25 -5.12 10.92
C VAL A 21 18.85 -6.49 11.48
N ASN A 22 19.50 -6.95 12.55
CA ASN A 22 19.17 -8.23 13.21
C ASN A 22 17.78 -8.24 13.87
N PHE A 23 17.15 -7.07 14.07
CA PHE A 23 15.81 -6.94 14.63
C PHE A 23 14.73 -6.79 13.54
N GLU A 24 15.11 -6.74 12.26
CA GLU A 24 14.22 -6.51 11.11
C GLU A 24 13.02 -7.47 11.11
N ARG A 25 13.28 -8.79 11.21
CA ARG A 25 12.22 -9.79 11.24
C ARG A 25 11.25 -9.54 12.39
N LYS A 26 11.74 -9.21 13.60
CA LYS A 26 10.87 -8.98 14.76
C LYS A 26 10.03 -7.71 14.57
N LEU A 27 10.64 -6.65 14.07
CA LEU A 27 9.94 -5.40 13.77
C LEU A 27 8.84 -5.60 12.73
N CYS A 28 9.12 -6.35 11.66
CA CYS A 28 8.15 -6.51 10.58
C CYS A 28 7.12 -7.63 10.81
N VAL A 29 7.46 -8.70 11.54
CA VAL A 29 6.54 -9.83 11.78
C VAL A 29 5.73 -9.61 13.06
N GLU A 30 6.37 -9.25 14.17
CA GLU A 30 5.68 -9.12 15.46
C GLU A 30 4.91 -7.79 15.56
N LEU A 31 5.49 -6.70 15.04
CA LEU A 31 4.91 -5.36 15.14
C LEU A 31 4.42 -4.77 13.81
N GLN A 32 4.55 -5.52 12.70
CA GLN A 32 4.12 -5.07 11.36
C GLN A 32 4.73 -3.73 10.91
N LEU A 33 5.97 -3.45 11.36
CA LEU A 33 6.69 -2.22 11.04
C LEU A 33 7.50 -2.39 9.75
N SER A 34 6.86 -2.14 8.62
CA SER A 34 7.51 -2.15 7.29
C SER A 34 7.86 -0.76 6.76
N ARG A 35 7.40 0.31 7.41
CA ARG A 35 7.57 1.71 6.98
C ARG A 35 7.90 2.64 8.15
N LEU A 36 8.54 3.78 7.86
CA LEU A 36 8.89 4.78 8.87
C LEU A 36 7.66 5.37 9.59
N GLU A 37 6.52 5.44 8.91
CA GLU A 37 5.25 5.97 9.43
C GLU A 37 4.60 5.06 10.48
N HIS A 38 4.85 3.74 10.44
CA HIS A 38 4.27 2.82 11.43
C HIS A 38 4.79 3.10 12.86
N PHE A 39 5.99 3.67 12.98
CA PHE A 39 6.59 4.02 14.27
C PHE A 39 5.94 5.21 14.98
N ASP A 40 5.05 5.95 14.31
CA ASP A 40 4.30 7.07 14.90
C ASP A 40 3.21 6.57 15.87
N HIS A 41 2.82 5.29 15.76
CA HIS A 41 1.76 4.67 16.55
C HIS A 41 2.24 3.59 17.52
N VAL A 42 3.54 3.26 17.50
CA VAL A 42 4.12 2.26 18.41
C VAL A 42 4.83 2.94 19.56
N THR A 43 4.61 2.43 20.77
CA THR A 43 5.23 2.91 22.01
C THR A 43 6.62 2.31 22.24
N ASP A 44 7.43 2.94 23.09
CA ASP A 44 8.75 2.41 23.47
C ASP A 44 8.63 1.08 24.22
N ASP A 45 7.58 0.90 25.02
CA ASP A 45 7.33 -0.33 25.76
C ASP A 45 7.00 -1.49 24.83
N GLU A 46 6.23 -1.27 23.75
CA GLU A 46 5.96 -2.28 22.73
C GLU A 46 7.22 -2.65 21.94
N LEU A 47 8.03 -1.67 21.54
CA LEU A 47 9.32 -1.94 20.91
C LEU A 47 10.20 -2.80 21.83
N LYS A 48 10.24 -2.48 23.11
CA LYS A 48 11.01 -3.24 24.09
C LYS A 48 10.48 -4.64 24.30
N SER A 49 9.16 -4.81 24.50
CA SER A 49 8.54 -6.10 24.85
C SER A 49 8.53 -7.09 23.69
N TYR A 50 8.17 -6.65 22.48
CA TYR A 50 7.98 -7.54 21.33
C TYR A 50 9.28 -7.79 20.56
N THR A 51 10.23 -6.85 20.57
CA THR A 51 11.49 -7.01 19.80
C THR A 51 12.71 -7.30 20.67
N GLY A 52 12.67 -6.95 21.95
CA GLY A 52 13.81 -7.04 22.87
C GLY A 52 14.82 -5.91 22.72
N LEU A 53 14.45 -4.81 22.04
CA LEU A 53 15.31 -3.63 21.90
C LEU A 53 15.57 -2.98 23.27
N SER A 54 16.82 -2.58 23.51
CA SER A 54 17.19 -1.81 24.69
C SER A 54 16.74 -0.35 24.57
N GLN A 55 16.52 0.33 25.70
CA GLN A 55 16.12 1.75 25.69
C GLN A 55 17.07 2.65 24.88
N PRO A 56 18.41 2.48 24.95
CA PRO A 56 19.33 3.23 24.10
C PRO A 56 19.18 2.92 22.60
N ALA A 57 18.89 1.67 22.25
CA ALA A 57 18.65 1.28 20.85
C ALA A 57 17.35 1.91 20.32
N ILE A 58 16.28 1.89 21.10
CA ILE A 58 14.99 2.54 20.76
C ILE A 58 15.19 4.03 20.54
N ARG A 59 15.95 4.71 21.42
CA ARG A 59 16.25 6.13 21.27
C ARG A 59 17.02 6.43 19.98
N ARG A 60 18.06 5.66 19.67
CA ARG A 60 18.83 5.80 18.41
C ARG A 60 17.94 5.60 17.19
N LEU A 61 17.10 4.56 17.21
CA LEU A 61 16.13 4.27 16.15
C LEU A 61 15.19 5.45 15.90
N ARG A 62 14.53 5.97 16.94
CA ARG A 62 13.60 7.10 16.79
C ARG A 62 14.27 8.37 16.26
N VAL A 63 15.49 8.67 16.72
CA VAL A 63 16.26 9.82 16.22
C VAL A 63 16.55 9.66 14.73
N ALA A 64 17.07 8.50 14.30
CA ALA A 64 17.37 8.24 12.90
C ALA A 64 16.11 8.29 12.02
N ILE A 65 14.97 7.76 12.47
CA ILE A 65 13.67 7.87 11.79
C ILE A 65 13.29 9.35 11.61
N ALA A 66 13.38 10.16 12.67
CA ALA A 66 13.03 11.57 12.62
C ALA A 66 13.93 12.35 11.65
N GLU A 67 15.23 12.07 11.62
CA GLU A 67 16.17 12.68 10.67
C GLU A 67 15.89 12.26 9.22
N LYS A 68 15.62 10.99 8.97
CA LYS A 68 15.27 10.48 7.63
C LYS A 68 13.96 11.11 7.12
N LYS A 69 12.94 11.23 7.98
CA LYS A 69 11.68 11.95 7.67
C LYS A 69 11.91 13.43 7.33
N LYS A 70 12.80 14.13 8.04
CA LYS A 70 13.16 15.53 7.74
C LYS A 70 13.88 15.69 6.39
N LYS A 71 14.83 14.80 6.09
CA LYS A 71 15.56 14.79 4.81
C LYS A 71 14.62 14.55 3.62
N SER A 72 13.67 13.61 3.77
CA SER A 72 12.65 13.30 2.75
C SER A 72 11.66 14.47 2.50
N LYS A 73 11.29 15.23 3.54
CA LYS A 73 10.46 16.44 3.39
C LYS A 73 11.21 17.58 2.70
N LYS A 74 12.52 17.76 2.99
CA LYS A 74 13.36 18.77 2.32
C LYS A 74 13.62 18.45 0.85
N SER A 75 13.78 17.18 0.48
CA SER A 75 13.96 16.79 -0.93
C SER A 75 12.70 16.95 -1.78
N LYS A 76 11.50 16.93 -1.18
CA LYS A 76 10.23 17.24 -1.86
C LYS A 76 9.96 18.74 -2.03
N GLY A 77 10.64 19.61 -1.27
CA GLY A 77 10.36 21.05 -1.23
C GLY A 77 11.09 21.92 -2.25
N ILE A 78 12.00 21.39 -3.07
CA ILE A 78 12.87 22.24 -3.93
C ILE A 78 13.26 21.65 -5.31
N PHE A 79 12.84 20.43 -5.69
CA PHE A 79 13.26 19.78 -6.95
C PHE A 79 12.17 19.04 -7.75
N SER A 80 10.89 19.33 -7.58
CA SER A 80 9.85 18.65 -8.36
C SER A 80 9.64 19.20 -9.79
N SER A 81 10.53 20.05 -10.30
CA SER A 81 10.54 20.45 -11.71
C SER A 81 11.71 19.79 -12.44
N ILE A 82 11.38 19.23 -13.60
CA ILE A 82 12.26 18.75 -14.67
C ILE A 82 12.80 17.33 -14.49
N GLY A 83 12.17 16.44 -15.27
CA GLY A 83 12.52 15.04 -15.37
C GLY A 83 13.92 14.79 -15.92
N ARG A 84 14.48 13.65 -15.50
CA ARG A 84 15.46 12.89 -16.26
C ARG A 84 15.16 11.41 -16.14
N LYS A 85 14.77 10.90 -17.29
CA LYS A 85 14.93 9.52 -17.77
C LYS A 85 16.35 9.03 -17.46
N GLU A 86 16.50 7.96 -16.69
CA GLU A 86 17.68 7.11 -16.81
C GLU A 86 17.31 5.65 -16.54
N SER A 87 17.55 4.85 -17.57
CA SER A 87 17.40 3.42 -17.65
C SER A 87 18.34 2.74 -16.67
N ARG A 88 17.85 1.84 -15.81
CA ARG A 88 18.70 0.85 -15.15
C ARG A 88 18.09 -0.53 -15.26
N GLU A 89 18.90 -1.41 -15.84
CA GLU A 89 18.62 -2.78 -16.25
C GLU A 89 18.09 -3.63 -15.11
N VAL A 90 17.06 -4.41 -15.41
CA VAL A 90 16.59 -5.52 -14.57
C VAL A 90 17.04 -6.80 -15.24
N THR A 91 18.06 -7.45 -14.68
CA THR A 91 18.50 -8.78 -15.11
C THR A 91 17.41 -9.79 -14.78
N LYS A 92 16.64 -10.20 -15.80
CA LYS A 92 15.64 -11.26 -15.70
C LYS A 92 16.32 -12.62 -15.77
N VAL A 93 16.08 -13.49 -14.79
CA VAL A 93 16.30 -14.93 -14.93
C VAL A 93 14.94 -15.60 -15.01
N LEU A 94 14.63 -16.18 -16.18
CA LEU A 94 13.50 -17.08 -16.41
C LEU A 94 13.87 -18.49 -15.92
N VAL A 95 12.92 -19.28 -15.42
CA VAL A 95 12.47 -20.56 -16.02
C VAL A 95 11.11 -21.01 -15.39
N PRO A 96 10.39 -22.04 -15.89
CA PRO A 96 8.93 -22.05 -15.98
C PRO A 96 8.33 -22.96 -14.89
N THR A 97 7.01 -23.00 -14.75
CA THR A 97 6.25 -24.25 -14.56
C THR A 97 4.75 -23.94 -14.61
N SER A 98 4.08 -24.79 -15.36
CA SER A 98 2.69 -24.89 -15.77
C SER A 98 1.67 -25.15 -14.65
N THR A 99 0.40 -24.92 -15.02
CA THR A 99 -0.89 -25.41 -14.45
C THR A 99 -1.66 -24.49 -13.50
N PRO A 100 -3.00 -24.53 -13.49
CA PRO A 100 -3.95 -24.51 -14.60
C PRO A 100 -4.86 -23.27 -14.54
N GLU A 101 -5.38 -22.88 -15.71
CA GLU A 101 -6.21 -21.70 -15.92
C GLU A 101 -7.50 -21.68 -15.08
N LEU A 102 -7.67 -20.63 -14.27
CA LEU A 102 -8.98 -20.01 -14.08
C LEU A 102 -8.99 -18.76 -14.94
N LEU A 103 -9.38 -18.95 -16.21
CA LEU A 103 -9.49 -17.91 -17.21
C LEU A 103 -10.64 -16.96 -16.84
N TRP A 104 -10.41 -16.03 -15.90
CA TRP A 104 -11.26 -14.86 -15.80
C TRP A 104 -10.84 -13.92 -16.92
N THR A 105 -11.51 -14.03 -18.08
CA THR A 105 -11.33 -13.13 -19.22
C THR A 105 -11.86 -11.75 -18.83
N PHE A 106 -11.01 -10.93 -18.22
CA PHE A 106 -11.17 -9.49 -18.23
C PHE A 106 -10.67 -8.97 -19.59
N PRO A 107 -11.31 -7.96 -20.19
CA PRO A 107 -10.81 -7.38 -21.43
C PRO A 107 -9.38 -6.91 -21.24
N GLU A 108 -8.50 -7.27 -22.18
CA GLU A 108 -7.03 -7.16 -22.14
C GLU A 108 -6.48 -5.74 -21.96
N ASN A 109 -7.35 -4.74 -21.81
CA ASN A 109 -7.00 -3.37 -21.43
C ASN A 109 -7.15 -3.19 -19.92
N GLY A 110 -6.23 -3.75 -19.15
CA GLY A 110 -6.21 -3.69 -17.69
C GLY A 110 -5.91 -2.29 -17.11
N GLY A 111 -6.77 -1.32 -17.39
CA GLY A 111 -6.91 -0.06 -16.66
C GLY A 111 -8.10 -0.12 -15.71
N THR A 112 -8.08 0.66 -14.62
CA THR A 112 -9.24 0.77 -13.73
C THR A 112 -10.38 1.45 -14.47
N SER A 113 -11.54 0.82 -14.50
CA SER A 113 -12.70 1.38 -15.17
C SER A 113 -13.45 2.35 -14.26
N LEU A 114 -14.07 3.37 -14.85
CA LEU A 114 -15.10 4.15 -14.15
C LEU A 114 -16.38 3.31 -14.12
N ILE A 115 -16.80 2.93 -12.92
CA ILE A 115 -17.98 2.11 -12.69
C ILE A 115 -19.15 3.04 -12.36
N ILE A 116 -20.28 2.85 -13.04
CA ILE A 116 -21.49 3.60 -12.72
C ILE A 116 -22.12 3.06 -11.43
N LYS A 117 -22.69 3.96 -10.63
CA LYS A 117 -23.22 3.63 -9.31
C LYS A 117 -24.31 2.57 -9.37
N GLU A 118 -25.12 2.57 -10.43
CA GLU A 118 -26.26 1.67 -10.64
C GLU A 118 -25.81 0.21 -10.84
N GLU A 119 -24.56 -0.02 -11.28
CA GLU A 119 -23.99 -1.35 -11.40
C GLU A 119 -23.53 -1.92 -10.05
N ILE A 120 -23.47 -1.11 -8.99
CA ILE A 120 -23.01 -1.50 -7.66
C ILE A 120 -24.18 -1.61 -6.70
N LYS A 121 -24.47 -2.83 -6.24
CA LYS A 121 -25.40 -3.07 -5.13
C LYS A 121 -24.63 -3.24 -3.83
N LEU A 122 -24.67 -2.23 -2.95
CA LEU A 122 -24.08 -2.31 -1.62
C LEU A 122 -24.83 -3.32 -0.74
N MET A 123 -24.08 -4.12 0.02
CA MET A 123 -24.58 -5.15 0.91
C MET A 123 -24.17 -4.83 2.36
N GLU A 124 -23.86 -5.84 3.17
CA GLU A 124 -23.43 -5.67 4.55
C GLU A 124 -22.07 -4.96 4.67
N ARG A 125 -21.83 -4.41 5.87
CA ARG A 125 -20.58 -3.77 6.22
C ARG A 125 -19.54 -4.83 6.59
N LEU A 126 -18.35 -4.73 6.00
CA LEU A 126 -17.20 -5.59 6.29
C LEU A 126 -16.27 -4.97 7.33
N GLY A 127 -16.14 -3.64 7.33
CA GLY A 127 -15.24 -2.93 8.24
C GLY A 127 -15.42 -1.42 8.20
N GLU A 128 -14.78 -0.75 9.16
CA GLU A 128 -14.78 0.71 9.32
C GLU A 128 -13.42 1.13 9.85
N GLY A 129 -12.83 2.10 9.18
CA GLY A 129 -11.71 2.88 9.70
C GLY A 129 -12.11 4.35 9.84
N SER A 130 -11.16 5.17 10.27
CA SER A 130 -11.32 6.62 10.38
C SER A 130 -11.73 7.25 9.03
N PHE A 131 -11.08 6.86 7.93
CA PHE A 131 -11.21 7.53 6.64
C PHE A 131 -12.28 6.91 5.72
N ALA A 132 -12.64 5.65 5.94
CA ALA A 132 -13.52 4.93 5.04
C ALA A 132 -14.36 3.88 5.77
N VAL A 133 -15.49 3.53 5.15
CA VAL A 133 -16.26 2.33 5.47
C VAL A 133 -16.04 1.34 4.33
N VAL A 134 -15.78 0.08 4.65
CA VAL A 134 -15.72 -1.00 3.66
C VAL A 134 -17.00 -1.82 3.74
N LYS A 135 -17.69 -1.94 2.61
CA LYS A 135 -18.88 -2.79 2.47
C LYS A 135 -18.63 -3.89 1.46
N ARG A 136 -19.25 -5.05 1.67
CA ARG A 136 -19.43 -6.01 0.61
C ARG A 136 -20.40 -5.39 -0.38
N ALA A 137 -20.18 -5.62 -1.66
CA ALA A 137 -21.09 -5.20 -2.70
C ALA A 137 -21.09 -6.22 -3.81
N VAL A 138 -22.13 -6.18 -4.61
CA VAL A 138 -22.16 -6.94 -5.84
C VAL A 138 -22.10 -5.98 -7.02
N TRP A 139 -21.07 -6.14 -7.85
CA TRP A 139 -20.92 -5.44 -9.11
C TRP A 139 -21.54 -6.26 -10.25
N THR A 140 -22.49 -5.65 -10.95
CA THR A 140 -23.16 -6.23 -12.12
C THR A 140 -22.84 -5.38 -13.35
N PRO A 141 -21.74 -5.63 -14.06
CA PRO A 141 -21.39 -4.86 -15.25
C PRO A 141 -22.43 -5.06 -16.35
N LYS A 142 -22.61 -4.06 -17.23
CA LYS A 142 -23.51 -4.17 -18.41
C LYS A 142 -23.17 -5.36 -19.32
N ILE A 143 -21.89 -5.71 -19.38
CA ILE A 143 -21.35 -6.81 -20.17
C ILE A 143 -20.40 -7.58 -19.26
N GLY A 144 -20.66 -8.87 -19.06
CA GLY A 144 -19.82 -9.75 -18.25
C GLY A 144 -20.58 -10.40 -17.09
N GLN A 145 -19.83 -11.09 -16.24
CA GLN A 145 -20.37 -11.77 -15.07
C GLN A 145 -20.54 -10.82 -13.90
N LYS A 146 -21.48 -11.15 -13.01
CA LYS A 146 -21.66 -10.51 -11.69
C LYS A 146 -20.50 -10.88 -10.76
N LEU A 147 -19.88 -9.91 -10.11
CA LEU A 147 -18.76 -10.09 -9.18
C LEU A 147 -19.14 -9.69 -7.75
N ASP A 148 -18.72 -10.50 -6.79
CA ASP A 148 -18.69 -10.09 -5.38
C ASP A 148 -17.42 -9.27 -5.14
N VAL A 149 -17.57 -8.06 -4.60
CA VAL A 149 -16.50 -7.06 -4.47
C VAL A 149 -16.55 -6.37 -3.11
N ALA A 150 -15.41 -5.82 -2.70
CA ALA A 150 -15.35 -4.88 -1.58
C ALA A 150 -15.36 -3.45 -2.11
N VAL A 151 -16.21 -2.60 -1.53
CA VAL A 151 -16.29 -1.17 -1.85
C VAL A 151 -15.79 -0.36 -0.66
N LYS A 152 -14.68 0.36 -0.85
CA LYS A 152 -14.13 1.33 0.10
C LYS A 152 -14.78 2.69 -0.14
N ILE A 153 -15.67 3.08 0.76
CA ILE A 153 -16.44 4.33 0.69
C ILE A 153 -15.74 5.36 1.57
N LEU A 154 -15.17 6.41 0.97
CA LEU A 154 -14.57 7.52 1.69
C LEU A 154 -15.65 8.32 2.41
N ARG A 155 -15.37 8.77 3.64
CA ARG A 155 -16.32 9.56 4.44
C ARG A 155 -16.38 11.02 4.03
N ASP A 156 -15.28 11.51 3.49
CA ASP A 156 -15.09 12.90 3.09
C ASP A 156 -14.50 12.91 1.68
N SER A 157 -14.78 13.98 0.96
CA SER A 157 -14.37 14.21 -0.42
C SER A 157 -13.74 15.59 -0.56
N THR A 158 -12.99 16.04 0.45
CA THR A 158 -12.19 17.26 0.31
C THR A 158 -11.22 17.12 -0.87
N PRO A 159 -10.81 18.23 -1.50
CA PRO A 159 -9.88 18.20 -2.64
C PRO A 159 -8.58 17.45 -2.33
N GLU A 160 -8.06 17.56 -1.11
CA GLU A 160 -6.84 16.88 -0.65
C GLU A 160 -7.04 15.35 -0.62
N ILE A 161 -8.18 14.90 -0.10
CA ILE A 161 -8.52 13.47 -0.03
C ILE A 161 -8.75 12.89 -1.44
N ILE A 162 -9.35 13.67 -2.34
CA ILE A 162 -9.53 13.27 -3.74
C ILE A 162 -8.16 13.16 -4.45
N GLU A 163 -7.24 14.08 -4.20
CA GLU A 163 -5.87 14.00 -4.77
C GLU A 163 -5.14 12.75 -4.27
N ASP A 164 -5.26 12.45 -2.97
CA ASP A 164 -4.66 11.24 -2.39
C ASP A 164 -5.31 9.96 -2.93
N LEU A 165 -6.64 9.96 -3.14
CA LEU A 165 -7.34 8.87 -3.82
C LEU A 165 -6.79 8.67 -5.25
N GLN A 166 -6.63 9.75 -6.02
CA GLN A 166 -6.08 9.65 -7.39
C GLN A 166 -4.67 9.07 -7.39
N ARG A 167 -3.84 9.46 -6.42
CA ARG A 167 -2.49 8.94 -6.22
C ARG A 167 -2.53 7.44 -5.87
N GLU A 168 -3.40 7.04 -4.95
CA GLU A 168 -3.59 5.64 -4.53
C GLU A 168 -4.06 4.78 -5.72
N VAL A 169 -5.07 5.23 -6.47
CA VAL A 169 -5.58 4.56 -7.67
C VAL A 169 -4.48 4.38 -8.72
N THR A 170 -3.69 5.42 -8.98
CA THR A 170 -2.57 5.37 -9.93
C THR A 170 -1.51 4.35 -9.51
N ASN A 171 -1.27 4.21 -8.20
CA ASN A 171 -0.33 3.21 -7.69
C ASN A 171 -0.90 1.80 -7.79
N MET A 172 -2.16 1.59 -7.39
CA MET A 172 -2.82 0.29 -7.46
C MET A 172 -2.96 -0.21 -8.90
N GLN A 173 -3.19 0.67 -9.89
CA GLN A 173 -3.22 0.31 -11.31
C GLN A 173 -1.93 -0.36 -11.80
N LYS A 174 -0.78 0.04 -11.23
CA LYS A 174 0.54 -0.48 -11.61
C LYS A 174 0.86 -1.81 -10.94
N LEU A 175 0.10 -2.18 -9.90
CA LEU A 175 0.32 -3.39 -9.10
C LEU A 175 -0.59 -4.51 -9.62
N LYS A 176 -0.02 -5.40 -10.45
CA LYS A 176 -0.70 -6.60 -10.93
C LYS A 176 0.06 -7.84 -10.46
N HIS A 177 -0.52 -8.53 -9.49
CA HIS A 177 0.05 -9.76 -8.95
C HIS A 177 -1.06 -10.63 -8.34
N LEU A 178 -0.92 -11.94 -8.43
CA LEU A 178 -1.93 -12.91 -7.95
C LEU A 178 -2.25 -12.75 -6.46
N ASN A 179 -1.24 -12.41 -5.66
CA ASN A 179 -1.37 -12.25 -4.20
C ASN A 179 -1.66 -10.81 -3.76
N LEU A 180 -1.98 -9.90 -4.68
CA LEU A 180 -2.36 -8.52 -4.37
C LEU A 180 -3.82 -8.29 -4.71
N ILE A 181 -4.51 -7.51 -3.89
CA ILE A 181 -5.89 -7.13 -4.15
C ILE A 181 -5.91 -6.26 -5.40
N GLN A 182 -6.65 -6.72 -6.41
CA GLN A 182 -6.84 -6.01 -7.67
C GLN A 182 -7.85 -4.86 -7.47
N LEU A 183 -7.47 -3.67 -7.92
CA LEU A 183 -8.43 -2.58 -8.09
C LEU A 183 -9.19 -2.78 -9.41
N TYR A 184 -10.50 -2.99 -9.33
CA TYR A 184 -11.36 -3.15 -10.52
C TYR A 184 -11.74 -1.80 -11.14
N GLY A 185 -12.11 -0.83 -10.30
CA GLY A 185 -12.59 0.45 -10.76
C GLY A 185 -12.86 1.43 -9.64
N ILE A 186 -13.29 2.62 -10.05
CA ILE A 186 -13.68 3.72 -9.16
C ILE A 186 -15.11 4.13 -9.47
N VAL A 187 -15.83 4.62 -8.47
CA VAL A 187 -17.18 5.15 -8.61
C VAL A 187 -17.15 6.62 -8.20
N PHE A 188 -17.56 7.52 -9.09
CA PHE A 188 -17.81 8.91 -8.73
C PHE A 188 -19.30 9.11 -8.50
N GLN A 189 -19.66 9.72 -7.37
CA GLN A 189 -20.99 10.25 -7.16
C GLN A 189 -20.92 11.76 -7.40
N ILE A 190 -21.23 12.20 -8.61
CA ILE A 190 -21.44 13.62 -8.87
C ILE A 190 -22.80 13.97 -8.23
N GLN A 191 -22.78 14.70 -7.11
CA GLN A 191 -23.96 15.47 -6.71
C GLN A 191 -24.02 16.69 -7.64
N LEU A 192 -24.99 16.67 -8.55
CA LEU A 192 -25.45 17.89 -9.24
C LEU A 192 -26.30 18.73 -8.29
#